data_AF-A7VVK8-F1
#
_entry.id   AF-A7VVK8-F1
#
_cell.length_a   1.000
_cell.length_b   1.000
_cell.length_c   1.000
_cell.angle_alpha   90.00
_cell.angle_beta   90.00
_cell.angle_gamma   90.00
#
_symmetry.space_group_name_H-M   'P 1'
#
loop_
_entity.id
_entity.type
_entity.pdbx_description
1 polymer ?
#
loop_
_entity_poly.entity_id
_entity_poly.type
_entity_poly.pdbx_seq_one_letter_code
_entity_poly.pdbx_strand_id
1 'polypeptide(L)'
;MENMDTALVVLVTGLVVVFAVLILLTAIIKIYGTIVSKAQNKTAQAKPSKAAEKTAPKSPVTAAVPAAPAAAPAVEAGIPGEVVAAIAAAVVSVSEEEHKGYAVKSIKRTAGSRPVWSMAGLMDNTRPF
;
A
#
# COMPACT_ATOMS: atom_id res chain seq x y z
N MET A 1 15.90 48.50 -21.75
CA MET A 1 14.87 48.36 -20.70
C MET A 1 13.96 47.16 -20.96
N GLU A 2 13.74 46.77 -22.23
CA GLU A 2 12.88 45.64 -22.65
C GLU A 2 13.21 44.28 -21.99
N ASN A 3 14.47 44.02 -21.64
CA ASN A 3 14.88 42.79 -20.96
C ASN A 3 14.42 42.72 -19.50
N MET A 4 14.23 43.86 -18.83
CA MET A 4 13.78 43.92 -17.44
C MET A 4 12.29 43.61 -17.32
N ASP A 5 11.46 44.12 -18.25
CA ASP A 5 10.04 43.78 -18.29
C ASP A 5 9.81 42.29 -18.54
N THR A 6 10.56 41.71 -19.49
CA THR A 6 10.49 40.27 -19.76
C THR A 6 10.91 39.45 -18.54
N ALA A 7 12.01 39.84 -17.86
CA ALA A 7 12.45 39.17 -16.64
C ALA A 7 11.41 39.27 -15.51
N LEU A 8 10.74 40.42 -15.37
CA LEU A 8 9.70 40.65 -14.37
C LEU A 8 8.47 39.79 -14.65
N VAL A 9 8.03 39.69 -15.92
CA VAL A 9 6.94 38.80 -16.32
C VAL A 9 7.29 37.33 -16.06
N VAL A 10 8.50 36.88 -16.40
CA VAL A 10 8.93 35.48 -16.14
C VAL A 10 8.97 35.18 -14.64
N LEU A 11 9.45 36.12 -13.82
CA LEU A 11 9.47 35.97 -12.37
C LEU A 11 8.05 35.87 -11.79
N VAL A 12 7.16 36.77 -12.20
CA VAL A 12 5.77 36.78 -11.72
C VAL A 12 5.01 35.54 -12.18
N THR A 13 5.15 35.15 -13.44
CA THR A 13 4.53 33.92 -13.97
C THR A 13 5.07 32.67 -13.28
N GLY A 14 6.38 32.58 -13.03
CA GLY A 14 6.98 31.50 -12.25
C GLY A 14 6.41 31.42 -10.83
N LEU A 15 6.27 32.55 -10.13
CA LEU A 15 5.65 32.62 -8.81
C LEU A 15 4.20 32.11 -8.86
N VAL A 16 3.39 32.60 -9.81
CA VAL A 16 1.99 32.19 -9.98
C VAL A 16 1.87 30.71 -10.30
N VAL A 17 2.70 30.17 -11.19
CA VAL A 17 2.70 28.75 -11.57
C VAL A 17 3.05 27.88 -10.37
N VAL A 18 4.06 28.24 -9.57
CA VAL A 18 4.43 27.48 -8.37
C VAL A 18 3.28 27.45 -7.37
N PHE A 19 2.64 28.60 -7.09
CA PHE A 19 1.47 28.64 -6.22
C PHE A 19 0.30 27.82 -6.78
N ALA A 20 0.02 27.90 -8.08
CA ALA A 20 -1.03 27.11 -8.72
C ALA A 20 -0.78 25.60 -8.57
N VAL A 21 0.46 25.14 -8.77
CA VAL A 21 0.83 23.73 -8.58
C VAL A 21 0.65 23.30 -7.13
N LEU A 22 1.10 24.11 -6.16
CA LEU A 22 0.94 23.79 -4.72
C LEU A 22 -0.54 23.69 -4.32
N ILE A 23 -1.38 24.61 -4.81
CA ILE A 23 -2.83 24.59 -4.56
C ILE A 23 -3.47 23.36 -5.20
N LEU A 24 -3.12 23.04 -6.46
CA LEU A 24 -3.62 21.87 -7.16
C LEU A 24 -3.27 20.57 -6.42
N LEU A 25 -2.01 20.43 -6.01
CA LEU A 25 -1.54 19.26 -5.28
C LEU A 25 -2.26 19.11 -3.94
N THR A 26 -2.42 20.22 -3.21
CA THR A 26 -3.18 20.26 -1.95
C THR A 26 -4.64 19.89 -2.18
N ALA A 27 -5.27 20.36 -3.26
CA ALA A 27 -6.65 20.03 -3.59
C ALA A 27 -6.84 18.53 -3.84
N ILE A 28 -5.93 17.90 -4.60
CA ILE A 28 -5.97 16.46 -4.86
C ILE A 28 -5.83 15.66 -3.56
N ILE A 29 -4.86 16.03 -2.71
CA ILE A 29 -4.66 15.38 -1.40
C ILE A 29 -5.90 15.55 -0.51
N LYS A 30 -6.52 16.74 -0.50
CA LYS A 30 -7.76 16.98 0.27
C LYS A 30 -8.93 16.17 -0.27
N ILE A 31 -9.06 15.99 -1.59
CA ILE A 31 -10.12 15.15 -2.16
C ILE A 31 -9.90 13.69 -1.76
N TYR A 32 -8.69 13.15 -1.91
CA TYR A 32 -8.37 11.80 -1.45
C TYR A 32 -8.58 11.63 0.07
N GLY A 33 -8.09 12.58 0.86
CA GLY A 33 -8.26 12.58 2.32
C GLY A 33 -9.71 12.68 2.75
N THR A 34 -10.54 13.47 2.06
CA THR A 34 -11.98 13.57 2.36
C THR A 34 -12.77 12.33 1.92
N ILE A 35 -12.40 11.67 0.82
CA ILE A 35 -13.03 10.40 0.41
C ILE A 35 -12.69 9.29 1.39
N VAL A 36 -11.41 9.15 1.77
CA VAL A 36 -10.95 8.17 2.76
C VAL A 36 -11.54 8.48 4.14
N SER A 37 -11.59 9.75 4.54
CA SER A 37 -12.21 10.15 5.80
C SER A 37 -13.72 9.89 5.80
N LYS A 38 -14.44 10.13 4.69
CA LYS A 38 -15.86 9.75 4.56
C LYS A 38 -16.07 8.24 4.62
N ALA A 39 -15.17 7.45 4.04
CA ALA A 39 -15.19 5.99 4.14
C ALA A 39 -14.91 5.51 5.58
N GLN A 40 -13.96 6.13 6.28
CA GLN A 40 -13.65 5.82 7.68
C GLN A 40 -14.74 6.30 8.65
N ASN A 41 -15.39 7.44 8.40
CA ASN A 41 -16.46 7.97 9.24
C ASN A 41 -17.76 7.13 9.13
N LYS A 42 -18.03 6.50 7.97
CA LYS A 42 -19.07 5.47 7.86
C LYS A 42 -18.76 4.23 8.68
N THR A 43 -17.48 3.90 8.87
CA THR A 43 -17.04 2.77 9.70
C THR A 43 -16.93 3.14 11.19
N ALA A 44 -16.66 4.40 11.52
CA ALA A 44 -16.49 4.89 12.89
C ALA A 44 -17.81 5.23 13.62
N GLN A 45 -18.91 5.47 12.91
CA GLN A 45 -20.24 5.55 13.54
C GLN A 45 -20.83 4.19 13.95
N ALA A 46 -20.14 3.08 13.63
CA ALA A 46 -20.53 1.73 14.02
C ALA A 46 -19.65 1.14 15.13
N LYS A 47 -19.20 1.94 16.11
CA LYS A 47 -18.96 1.43 17.49
C LYS A 47 -18.63 2.55 18.48
N PRO A 48 -19.57 2.84 19.38
CA PRO A 48 -19.23 2.86 20.79
C PRO A 48 -19.95 1.69 21.47
N SER A 49 -19.26 1.08 22.43
CA SER A 49 -19.83 0.18 23.44
C SER A 49 -20.22 -1.22 22.96
N LYS A 50 -19.45 -2.23 23.36
CA LYS A 50 -19.72 -2.99 24.59
C LYS A 50 -18.77 -4.17 24.68
N ALA A 51 -18.19 -4.32 25.87
CA ALA A 51 -17.66 -5.58 26.37
C ALA A 51 -18.73 -6.69 26.36
N ALA A 52 -18.28 -7.92 26.61
CA ALA A 52 -19.00 -9.21 26.69
C ALA A 52 -18.83 -10.04 25.40
N GLU A 53 -17.91 -11.00 25.34
CA GLU A 53 -17.94 -12.32 26.00
C GLU A 53 -18.57 -13.40 25.10
N LYS A 54 -17.74 -14.42 24.86
CA LYS A 54 -18.05 -15.83 24.54
C LYS A 54 -18.62 -16.23 23.17
N THR A 55 -18.02 -17.36 22.76
CA THR A 55 -18.57 -18.51 22.02
C THR A 55 -18.72 -18.42 20.50
N ALA A 56 -17.82 -19.15 19.83
CA ALA A 56 -18.00 -19.80 18.53
C ALA A 56 -19.17 -20.83 18.57
N PRO A 57 -19.49 -21.63 17.52
CA PRO A 57 -19.20 -21.57 16.06
C PRO A 57 -20.47 -21.80 15.18
N LYS A 58 -20.34 -21.66 13.85
CA LYS A 58 -20.93 -22.48 12.74
C LYS A 58 -21.36 -21.65 11.50
N SER A 59 -20.62 -21.88 10.41
CA SER A 59 -20.94 -22.04 8.96
C SER A 59 -22.41 -22.05 8.49
N PRO A 60 -22.69 -22.16 7.16
CA PRO A 60 -22.05 -21.61 5.94
C PRO A 60 -23.08 -21.07 4.91
N VAL A 61 -22.72 -20.20 3.95
CA VAL A 61 -23.49 -20.06 2.69
C VAL A 61 -22.56 -19.88 1.48
N THR A 62 -22.69 -20.82 0.56
CA THR A 62 -22.17 -20.96 -0.82
C THR A 62 -22.70 -19.83 -1.74
N ALA A 63 -22.14 -19.38 -2.87
CA ALA A 63 -21.44 -20.09 -3.94
C ALA A 63 -20.72 -19.11 -4.89
N ALA A 64 -19.51 -19.48 -5.33
CA ALA A 64 -19.06 -19.50 -6.73
C ALA A 64 -17.68 -20.20 -6.79
N VAL A 65 -17.59 -21.29 -7.55
CA VAL A 65 -16.44 -22.23 -7.70
C VAL A 65 -16.35 -22.53 -9.21
N PRO A 66 -15.20 -22.86 -9.86
CA PRO A 66 -13.88 -23.23 -9.33
C PRO A 66 -12.69 -22.48 -9.95
N ALA A 67 -11.74 -22.07 -9.12
CA ALA A 67 -10.34 -22.33 -9.41
C ALA A 67 -9.77 -23.03 -8.18
N ALA A 68 -9.05 -24.12 -8.40
CA ALA A 68 -8.66 -25.11 -7.40
C ALA A 68 -8.18 -24.48 -6.08
N PRO A 69 -8.55 -25.06 -4.92
CA PRO A 69 -8.07 -24.59 -3.63
C PRO A 69 -6.59 -24.94 -3.51
N ALA A 70 -5.73 -24.08 -4.05
CA ALA A 70 -4.36 -23.99 -3.59
C ALA A 70 -4.46 -23.70 -2.10
N ALA A 71 -3.97 -24.63 -1.29
CA ALA A 71 -4.00 -24.58 0.17
C ALA A 71 -3.74 -23.14 0.62
N ALA A 72 -4.70 -22.55 1.34
CA ALA A 72 -4.58 -21.18 1.81
C ALA A 72 -3.23 -21.06 2.54
N PRO A 73 -2.34 -20.12 2.13
CA PRO A 73 -1.05 -19.97 2.78
C PRO A 73 -1.24 -19.83 4.28
N ALA A 74 -0.35 -20.42 5.06
CA ALA A 74 -0.34 -20.17 6.51
C ALA A 74 0.07 -18.70 6.73
N VAL A 75 -0.92 -17.83 6.87
CA VAL A 75 -0.74 -16.39 7.11
C VAL A 75 -0.77 -16.13 8.61
N GLU A 76 0.22 -15.39 9.11
CA GLU A 76 0.24 -14.93 10.50
C GLU A 76 -0.95 -14.01 10.82
N ALA A 77 -1.56 -14.17 12.01
CA ALA A 77 -2.70 -13.37 12.44
C ALA A 77 -2.32 -11.88 12.51
N GLY A 78 -2.98 -11.06 11.68
CA GLY A 78 -2.74 -9.61 11.61
C GLY A 78 -2.14 -9.12 10.29
N ILE A 79 -1.92 -9.99 9.30
CA ILE A 79 -1.55 -9.58 7.94
C ILE A 79 -2.84 -9.41 7.10
N PRO A 80 -3.13 -8.21 6.59
CA PRO A 80 -4.32 -7.97 5.78
C PRO A 80 -4.21 -8.68 4.42
N GLY A 81 -5.36 -9.08 3.85
CA GLY A 81 -5.41 -9.87 2.61
C GLY A 81 -4.79 -9.16 1.41
N GLU A 82 -4.83 -7.83 1.41
CA GLU A 82 -4.20 -6.96 0.41
C GLU A 82 -2.68 -7.13 0.40
N VAL A 83 -2.07 -7.27 1.58
CA VAL A 83 -0.63 -7.49 1.71
C VAL A 83 -0.27 -8.91 1.25
N VAL A 84 -1.11 -9.90 1.53
CA VAL A 84 -0.93 -11.27 1.04
C VAL A 84 -0.98 -11.32 -0.50
N ALA A 85 -1.95 -10.62 -1.11
CA ALA A 85 -2.07 -10.52 -2.56
C ALA A 85 -0.88 -9.79 -3.19
N ALA A 86 -0.43 -8.69 -2.59
CA ALA A 86 0.75 -7.96 -3.06
C ALA A 86 2.03 -8.81 -2.97
N ILE A 87 2.22 -9.58 -1.90
CA ILE A 87 3.34 -10.51 -1.75
C ILE A 87 3.26 -11.60 -2.82
N ALA A 88 2.09 -12.19 -3.05
CA ALA A 88 1.90 -13.21 -4.09
C ALA A 88 2.21 -12.66 -5.49
N ALA A 89 1.73 -11.46 -5.82
CA ALA A 89 2.02 -10.79 -7.09
C ALA A 89 3.52 -10.50 -7.26
N ALA A 90 4.18 -9.98 -6.21
CA ALA A 90 5.62 -9.72 -6.24
C ALA A 90 6.45 -11.00 -6.44
N VAL A 91 6.07 -12.11 -5.79
CA VAL A 91 6.74 -13.41 -5.99
C VAL A 91 6.62 -13.88 -7.43
N VAL A 92 5.45 -13.73 -8.05
CA VAL A 92 5.25 -14.06 -9.47
C VAL A 92 6.12 -13.15 -10.36
N SER A 93 6.21 -11.85 -10.09
CA SER A 93 7.02 -10.92 -10.89
C SER A 93 8.53 -11.15 -10.80
N VAL A 94 9.04 -11.65 -9.68
CA VAL A 94 10.48 -11.91 -9.47
C VAL A 94 10.88 -13.31 -9.95
N SER A 95 9.92 -14.21 -10.13
CA SER A 95 10.20 -15.57 -10.56
C SER A 95 10.29 -15.64 -12.08
N GLU A 96 11.50 -15.80 -12.61
CA GLU A 96 11.78 -15.77 -14.06
C GLU A 96 11.25 -17.00 -14.85
N GLU A 97 10.73 -18.04 -14.19
CA GLU A 97 10.15 -19.20 -14.90
C GLU A 97 8.65 -19.01 -15.15
N GLU A 98 8.34 -18.45 -16.32
CA GLU A 98 7.01 -18.03 -16.78
C GLU A 98 5.93 -19.14 -16.85
N HIS A 99 6.26 -20.40 -16.52
CA HIS A 99 5.39 -21.56 -16.73
C HIS A 99 5.22 -22.48 -15.52
N LYS A 100 5.70 -22.10 -14.33
CA LYS A 100 5.49 -22.87 -13.11
C LYS A 100 4.62 -22.10 -12.13
N GLY A 101 3.47 -22.66 -11.78
CA GLY A 101 2.59 -22.06 -10.77
C GLY A 101 3.29 -21.99 -9.41
N TYR A 102 3.55 -20.78 -8.92
CA TYR A 102 4.12 -20.56 -7.59
C TYR A 102 3.01 -20.53 -6.53
N ALA A 103 3.11 -21.40 -5.53
CA ALA A 103 2.25 -21.39 -4.36
C ALA A 103 3.01 -20.85 -3.15
N VAL A 104 2.51 -19.76 -2.56
CA VAL A 104 3.06 -19.24 -1.31
C VAL A 104 2.74 -20.22 -0.18
N LYS A 105 3.76 -20.74 0.50
CA LYS A 105 3.59 -21.73 1.58
C LYS A 105 3.20 -21.11 2.93
N SER A 106 3.83 -19.99 3.28
CA SER A 106 3.55 -19.27 4.53
C SER A 106 3.98 -17.82 4.44
N ILE A 107 3.26 -16.93 5.10
CA ILE A 107 3.61 -15.52 5.22
C ILE A 107 3.70 -15.19 6.70
N LYS A 108 4.92 -14.82 7.14
CA LYS A 108 5.22 -14.45 8.52
C LYS A 108 5.99 -13.15 8.54
N ARG A 109 5.70 -12.32 9.54
CA ARG A 109 6.50 -11.14 9.84
C ARG A 109 7.73 -11.60 10.61
N THR A 110 8.91 -11.32 10.07
CA THR A 110 10.17 -11.58 10.78
C THR A 110 10.31 -10.58 11.93
N ALA A 111 10.01 -11.03 13.15
CA ALA A 111 10.28 -10.26 14.36
C ALA A 111 11.80 -10.24 14.60
N GLY A 112 12.40 -9.04 14.65
CA GLY A 112 13.79 -8.85 15.06
C GLY A 112 14.87 -8.96 13.98
N SER A 113 14.52 -9.17 12.70
CA SER A 113 15.50 -9.08 11.60
C SER A 113 15.59 -7.65 11.08
N ARG A 114 16.80 -7.19 10.71
CA ARG A 114 16.98 -5.90 10.02
C ARG A 114 16.15 -5.92 8.72
N PRO A 115 15.47 -4.81 8.38
CA PRO A 115 14.67 -4.76 7.16
C PRO A 115 15.57 -5.06 5.95
N VAL A 116 15.07 -5.86 5.02
CA VAL A 116 15.84 -6.37 3.87
C VAL A 116 16.46 -5.23 3.06
N TRP A 117 15.79 -4.07 2.97
CA TRP A 117 16.33 -2.87 2.32
C TRP A 117 17.52 -2.25 3.06
N SER A 118 17.54 -2.31 4.40
CA SER A 118 18.70 -1.87 5.18
C SER A 118 19.90 -2.80 4.95
N MET A 119 19.66 -4.10 4.76
CA MET A 119 20.74 -5.04 4.41
C MET A 119 21.23 -4.86 2.98
N ALA A 120 20.31 -4.75 2.01
CA ALA A 120 20.66 -4.54 0.60
C ALA A 120 21.53 -3.29 0.44
N GLY A 121 21.14 -2.16 1.05
CA GLY A 121 21.95 -0.94 1.02
C GLY A 121 23.33 -1.12 1.65
N LEU A 122 23.46 -1.85 2.77
CA LEU A 122 24.78 -2.10 3.35
C LEU A 122 25.64 -2.95 2.41
N MET A 123 25.09 -4.03 1.86
CA MET A 123 25.80 -4.92 0.93
C MET A 123 26.28 -4.18 -0.33
N ASP A 124 25.46 -3.30 -0.89
CA ASP A 124 25.82 -2.51 -2.07
C ASP A 124 26.87 -1.43 -1.77
N ASN A 125 26.83 -0.81 -0.58
CA ASN A 125 27.77 0.25 -0.20
C ASN A 125 29.10 -0.29 0.35
N THR A 126 29.15 -1.53 0.86
CA THR A 126 30.38 -2.12 1.42
C THR A 126 31.04 -3.16 0.53
N ARG A 127 30.59 -3.31 -0.72
CA ARG A 127 31.27 -4.21 -1.66
C ARG A 127 32.64 -3.60 -2.06
N PRO A 128 33.72 -4.40 -2.08
CA PRO A 128 35.02 -3.93 -2.54
C PRO A 128 34.95 -3.54 -4.01
N PHE A 129 35.75 -2.53 -4.40
CA PHE A 129 35.90 -2.07 -5.78
C PHE A 129 36.86 -2.95 -6.57
#